data_AF-A0A4D4M3D7-F1
#
_entry.id   AF-A0A4D4M3D7-F1
#
_cell.length_a   1.000
_cell.length_b   1.000
_cell.length_c   1.000
_cell.angle_alpha   90.00
_cell.angle_beta   90.00
_cell.angle_gamma   90.00
#
_symmetry.space_group_name_H-M   'P 1'
#
loop_
_entity.id
_entity.type
_entity.pdbx_description
1 polymer ?
#
loop_
_entity_poly.entity_id
_entity_poly.type
_entity_poly.pdbx_seq_one_letter_code
_entity_poly.pdbx_strand_id
1 'polypeptide(L)'
;MHVLAVRDDGVPLGTGRLLHGEAAAAKTDGDLTVGSLGRLAVTQDARGLGVGAALVRAIEDAARARGLAAVDLHAQTHALGFYERLGYVVYGPEFLEAGIPHRAMRRTL
;
A
#
# COMPACT_ATOMS: atom_id res chain seq x y z
N MET A 1 2.08 11.50 1.09
CA MET A 1 2.27 11.63 -0.38
C MET A 1 1.23 10.78 -1.08
N HIS A 2 0.60 11.28 -2.14
CA HIS A 2 -0.33 10.51 -2.96
C HIS A 2 0.31 10.23 -4.32
N VAL A 3 0.02 9.06 -4.88
CA VAL A 3 0.37 8.68 -6.25
C VAL A 3 -0.92 8.55 -7.06
N LEU A 4 -0.86 8.95 -8.33
CA LEU A 4 -1.96 8.83 -9.28
C LEU A 4 -1.40 8.15 -10.53
N ALA A 5 -2.03 7.04 -10.94
CA ALA A 5 -1.78 6.42 -12.22
C ALA A 5 -2.68 7.10 -13.24
N VAL A 6 -2.09 7.63 -14.31
CA VAL A 6 -2.77 8.39 -15.34
C VAL A 6 -2.41 7.74 -16.68
N ARG A 7 -3.42 7.51 -17.52
CA ARG A 7 -3.21 7.07 -18.90
C ARG A 7 -2.70 8.23 -19.76
N ASP A 8 -2.12 7.94 -20.92
CA ASP A 8 -1.55 8.97 -21.81
C ASP A 8 -2.55 10.06 -22.24
N ASP A 9 -3.85 9.77 -22.21
CA ASP A 9 -4.94 10.72 -22.50
C ASP A 9 -5.40 11.52 -21.27
N GLY A 10 -4.69 11.43 -20.15
CA GLY A 10 -4.98 12.17 -18.92
C GLY A 10 -6.03 11.52 -18.01
N VAL A 11 -6.60 10.37 -18.38
CA VAL A 11 -7.62 9.70 -17.58
C VAL A 11 -6.99 9.03 -16.34
N PRO A 12 -7.48 9.31 -15.11
CA PRO A 12 -7.00 8.65 -13.91
C PRO A 12 -7.46 7.18 -13.86
N LEU A 13 -6.52 6.27 -13.68
CA LEU A 13 -6.77 4.82 -13.62
C LEU A 13 -6.73 4.26 -12.19
N GLY A 14 -6.05 4.95 -11.27
CA GLY A 14 -5.95 4.51 -9.89
C GLY A 14 -5.09 5.42 -9.04
N THR A 15 -5.14 5.22 -7.73
CA THR A 15 -4.39 6.01 -6.75
C THR A 15 -3.90 5.14 -5.61
N GLY A 16 -2.95 5.68 -4.85
CA GLY A 16 -2.48 5.13 -3.59
C GLY A 16 -1.85 6.24 -2.74
N ARG A 17 -1.63 5.97 -1.46
CA ARG A 17 -1.05 6.92 -0.52
C ARG A 17 0.06 6.28 0.30
N LEU A 18 1.16 6.99 0.42
CA LEU A 18 2.21 6.76 1.40
C LEU A 18 2.08 7.76 2.56
N LEU A 19 1.94 7.27 3.78
CA LEU A 19 2.22 8.01 5.02
C LEU A 19 3.66 7.73 5.46
N HIS A 20 4.29 8.69 6.12
CA HIS A 20 5.63 8.60 6.72
C HIS A 20 5.73 9.50 7.95
N GLY A 21 6.79 9.36 8.76
CA GLY A 21 6.98 10.11 10.01
C GLY A 21 5.89 9.79 11.03
N GLU A 22 5.53 10.77 11.87
CA GLU A 22 4.54 10.61 12.95
C GLU A 22 3.19 10.01 12.48
N ALA A 23 2.74 10.41 11.28
CA ALA A 23 1.48 9.92 10.73
C ALA A 23 1.53 8.42 10.34
N ALA A 24 2.71 7.90 9.99
CA ALA A 24 2.89 6.46 9.79
C ALA A 24 3.14 5.74 11.11
N ALA A 25 3.98 6.31 11.98
CA ALA A 25 4.30 5.77 13.30
C ALA A 25 3.05 5.50 14.16
N ALA A 26 2.04 6.38 14.09
CA ALA A 26 0.73 6.17 14.72
C ALA A 26 -0.01 4.89 14.27
N LYS A 27 0.46 4.23 13.21
CA LYS A 27 -0.08 2.99 12.63
C LYS A 27 0.91 1.83 12.62
N THR A 28 2.17 2.08 12.96
CA THR A 28 3.27 1.12 12.85
C THR A 28 3.98 0.98 14.19
N ASP A 29 3.22 0.99 15.29
CA ASP A 29 3.70 0.83 16.66
C ASP A 29 4.80 1.83 17.07
N GLY A 30 4.73 3.05 16.55
CA GLY A 30 5.72 4.11 16.83
C GLY A 30 6.99 4.04 15.97
N ASP A 31 7.10 3.07 15.05
CA ASP A 31 8.29 2.91 14.21
C ASP A 31 8.36 3.98 13.11
N LEU A 32 9.23 4.98 13.33
CA LEU A 32 9.47 6.09 12.39
C LEU A 32 10.20 5.67 11.11
N THR A 33 10.75 4.45 11.06
CA THR A 33 11.46 3.93 9.88
C THR A 33 10.53 3.24 8.89
N VAL A 34 9.26 3.10 9.23
CA VAL A 34 8.27 2.36 8.42
C VAL A 34 7.24 3.30 7.84
N GLY A 35 7.02 3.19 6.53
CA GLY A 35 5.93 3.88 5.84
C GLY A 35 4.63 3.10 5.92
N SER A 36 3.48 3.78 5.83
CA SER A 36 2.18 3.11 5.75
C SER A 36 1.51 3.38 4.40
N LEU A 37 1.29 2.31 3.64
CA LEU A 37 0.54 2.30 2.39
C LEU A 37 -0.96 2.16 2.69
N GLY A 38 -1.76 3.03 2.09
CA GLY A 38 -3.22 2.90 2.12
C GLY A 38 -3.89 3.65 1.00
N ARG A 39 -5.23 3.65 1.00
CA ARG A 39 -6.06 4.30 -0.02
C ARG A 39 -5.72 3.83 -1.45
N LEU A 40 -5.28 2.57 -1.59
CA LEU A 40 -5.03 1.97 -2.89
C LEU A 40 -6.38 1.67 -3.56
N ALA A 41 -6.60 2.22 -4.74
CA ALA A 41 -7.79 1.97 -5.54
C ALA A 41 -7.44 1.99 -7.02
N VAL A 42 -8.05 1.09 -7.79
CA VAL A 42 -7.91 1.01 -9.26
C VAL A 42 -9.32 0.95 -9.85
N THR A 43 -9.56 1.75 -10.88
CA THR A 43 -10.83 1.75 -11.63
C THR A 43 -11.11 0.36 -12.17
N GLN A 44 -12.40 0.01 -12.28
CA GLN A 44 -12.79 -1.35 -12.69
C GLN A 44 -12.15 -1.76 -14.02
N ASP A 45 -12.17 -0.86 -15.01
CA ASP A 45 -11.64 -1.09 -16.36
C ASP A 45 -10.11 -1.23 -16.40
N ALA A 46 -9.40 -0.76 -15.37
CA ALA A 46 -7.95 -0.84 -15.27
C ALA A 46 -7.45 -2.02 -14.43
N ARG A 47 -8.35 -2.81 -13.84
CA ARG A 47 -7.98 -4.01 -13.07
C ARG A 47 -7.43 -5.09 -14.00
N GLY A 48 -6.49 -5.88 -13.50
CA GLY A 48 -5.81 -6.93 -14.28
C GLY A 48 -4.73 -6.42 -15.24
N LEU A 49 -4.62 -5.10 -15.47
CA LEU A 49 -3.63 -4.49 -16.37
C LEU A 49 -2.31 -4.11 -15.68
N GLY A 50 -2.08 -4.56 -14.44
CA GLY A 50 -0.86 -4.25 -13.68
C GLY A 50 -0.82 -2.87 -13.02
N VAL A 51 -1.84 -2.01 -13.19
CA VAL A 51 -1.89 -0.65 -12.61
C VAL A 51 -1.71 -0.64 -11.09
N GLY A 52 -2.38 -1.56 -10.38
CA GLY A 52 -2.24 -1.67 -8.92
C GLY A 52 -0.80 -1.98 -8.49
N ALA A 53 -0.12 -2.88 -9.19
CA ALA A 53 1.27 -3.22 -8.90
C ALA A 53 2.20 -2.04 -9.18
N ALA A 54 1.96 -1.29 -10.26
CA ALA A 54 2.72 -0.08 -10.57
C ALA A 54 2.56 1.00 -9.49
N LEU A 55 1.33 1.21 -8.98
CA LEU A 55 1.06 2.14 -7.88
C LEU A 55 1.80 1.75 -6.59
N VAL A 56 1.77 0.46 -6.23
CA VAL A 56 2.49 -0.04 -5.04
C VAL A 56 4.00 0.16 -5.20
N ARG A 57 4.58 -0.18 -6.35
CA ARG A 57 6.01 0.03 -6.62
C ARG A 57 6.41 1.51 -6.55
N ALA A 58 5.60 2.40 -7.11
CA ALA A 58 5.83 3.84 -7.00
C ALA A 58 5.83 4.34 -5.55
N ILE A 59 4.99 3.74 -4.69
CA ILE A 59 4.97 4.02 -3.26
C ILE A 59 6.23 3.48 -2.57
N GLU A 60 6.67 2.28 -2.90
CA GLU A 60 7.90 1.67 -2.38
C GLU A 60 9.14 2.48 -2.77
N ASP A 61 9.24 2.91 -4.02
CA ASP A 61 10.33 3.78 -4.51
C ASP A 61 10.32 5.12 -3.77
N ALA A 62 9.14 5.70 -3.56
CA ALA A 62 8.98 6.92 -2.76
C ALA A 62 9.37 6.72 -1.30
N ALA A 63 9.15 5.53 -0.74
CA ALA A 63 9.56 5.18 0.62
C ALA A 63 11.08 5.00 0.73
N ARG A 64 11.71 4.29 -0.21
CA ARG A 64 13.18 4.15 -0.30
C ARG A 64 13.88 5.50 -0.44
N ALA A 65 13.37 6.38 -1.31
CA ALA A 65 13.91 7.72 -1.48
C ALA A 65 13.83 8.59 -0.20
N ARG A 66 13.01 8.20 0.77
CA ARG A 66 12.89 8.84 2.09
C ARG A 66 13.71 8.13 3.18
N GLY A 67 14.47 7.08 2.84
CA GLY A 67 15.24 6.30 3.80
C GLY A 67 14.41 5.40 4.71
N LEU A 68 13.18 5.07 4.32
CA LEU A 68 12.35 4.13 5.08
C LEU A 68 12.85 2.70 4.86
N ALA A 69 12.82 1.89 5.92
CA ALA A 69 13.30 0.51 5.91
C ALA A 69 12.22 -0.50 5.45
N ALA A 70 10.94 -0.13 5.58
CA ALA A 70 9.83 -0.99 5.21
C ALA A 70 8.57 -0.19 4.84
N VAL A 71 7.61 -0.88 4.23
CA VAL A 71 6.23 -0.40 4.05
C VAL A 71 5.27 -1.39 4.71
N ASP A 72 4.38 -0.85 5.54
CA ASP A 72 3.24 -1.54 6.12
C ASP A 72 1.93 -1.21 5.41
N LEU A 73 0.99 -2.14 5.48
CA LEU A 73 -0.39 -1.92 5.09
C LEU A 73 -1.36 -2.81 5.85
N HIS A 74 -2.63 -2.40 5.85
CA HIS A 74 -3.75 -3.24 6.26
C HIS A 74 -4.45 -3.71 4.98
N ALA A 75 -4.25 -4.97 4.61
CA ALA A 75 -4.89 -5.55 3.43
C ALA A 75 -6.25 -6.13 3.80
N GLN A 76 -7.27 -5.83 3.01
CA GLN A 76 -8.51 -6.61 3.01
C GLN A 76 -8.17 -8.07 2.68
N THR A 77 -8.77 -9.04 3.35
CA THR A 77 -8.37 -10.46 3.23
C THR A 77 -8.44 -11.00 1.79
N HIS A 78 -9.37 -10.51 0.98
CA HIS A 78 -9.47 -10.90 -0.43
C HIS A 78 -8.33 -10.34 -1.31
N ALA A 79 -7.57 -9.35 -0.82
CA ALA A 79 -6.43 -8.75 -1.51
C ALA A 79 -5.08 -9.31 -1.06
N LEU A 80 -5.03 -10.27 -0.13
CA LEU A 80 -3.78 -10.86 0.39
C LEU A 80 -2.87 -11.37 -0.72
N GLY A 81 -3.40 -12.23 -1.59
CA GLY A 81 -2.63 -12.80 -2.70
C GLY A 81 -2.05 -11.75 -3.65
N PHE A 82 -2.67 -10.57 -3.77
CA PHE A 82 -2.11 -9.46 -4.54
C PHE A 82 -0.83 -8.91 -3.89
N TYR A 83 -0.85 -8.66 -2.58
CA TYR A 83 0.31 -8.13 -1.86
C TYR A 83 1.39 -9.19 -1.61
N GLU A 84 1.02 -10.46 -1.40
CA GLU A 84 1.98 -11.58 -1.27
C GLU A 84 2.85 -11.71 -2.53
N ARG A 85 2.26 -11.60 -3.73
CA ARG A 85 3.01 -11.58 -5.00
C ARG A 85 3.93 -10.37 -5.14
N LEU A 86 3.68 -9.30 -4.39
CA LEU A 86 4.54 -8.13 -4.30
C LEU A 86 5.58 -8.24 -3.19
N GLY A 87 5.65 -9.37 -2.48
CA GLY A 87 6.65 -9.61 -1.43
C GLY A 87 6.25 -9.10 -0.05
N TYR A 88 4.98 -8.74 0.16
CA TYR A 88 4.47 -8.45 1.49
C TYR A 88 4.21 -9.74 2.26
N VAL A 89 4.54 -9.73 3.54
CA VAL A 89 4.35 -10.85 4.45
C VAL A 89 3.31 -10.47 5.50
N VAL A 90 2.34 -11.35 5.71
CA VAL A 90 1.32 -11.19 6.74
C VAL A 90 1.94 -11.32 8.13
N TYR A 91 1.54 -10.46 9.06
CA TYR A 91 1.86 -10.61 10.48
C TYR A 91 0.64 -10.29 11.35
N GLY A 92 0.66 -10.79 12.58
CA GLY A 92 -0.42 -10.59 13.54
C GLY A 92 -1.75 -11.29 13.18
N PRO A 93 -2.76 -11.13 14.05
CA PRO A 93 -4.08 -11.72 13.85
C PRO A 93 -4.89 -10.98 12.77
N GLU A 94 -6.01 -11.59 12.37
CA GLU A 94 -7.04 -10.91 11.60
C GLU A 94 -7.81 -9.92 12.49
N PHE A 95 -8.21 -8.79 11.91
CA PHE A 95 -9.02 -7.78 12.58
C PHE A 95 -10.04 -7.17 11.62
N LEU A 96 -11.08 -6.54 12.18
CA LEU A 96 -12.09 -5.83 11.40
C LEU A 96 -11.73 -4.35 11.30
N GLU A 97 -11.77 -3.80 10.09
CA GLU A 97 -11.72 -2.36 9.82
C GLU A 97 -12.92 -2.01 8.95
N ALA A 98 -13.79 -1.11 9.46
CA ALA A 98 -15.06 -0.74 8.82
C ALA A 98 -15.96 -1.95 8.47
N GLY A 99 -15.95 -3.00 9.31
CA GLY A 99 -16.76 -4.21 9.11
C GLY A 99 -16.20 -5.18 8.06
N ILE A 100 -15.02 -4.91 7.50
CA ILE A 100 -14.36 -5.77 6.52
C ILE A 100 -13.16 -6.46 7.22
N PRO A 101 -12.95 -7.77 7.02
CA PRO A 101 -11.78 -8.47 7.56
C PRO A 101 -10.49 -8.03 6.87
N HIS A 102 -9.47 -7.75 7.68
CA HIS A 102 -8.15 -7.30 7.27
C HIS A 102 -7.03 -8.08 7.95
N ARG A 103 -5.86 -8.11 7.31
CA ARG A 103 -4.59 -8.53 7.90
C ARG A 103 -3.55 -7.42 7.76
N ALA A 104 -2.70 -7.28 8.77
CA ALA A 104 -1.51 -6.45 8.65
C ALA A 104 -0.47 -7.17 7.81
N MET A 105 0.19 -6.43 6.92
CA MET A 105 1.26 -6.96 6.08
C MET A 105 2.40 -5.97 5.97
N ARG A 106 3.63 -6.49 5.99
CA ARG A 106 4.86 -5.69 5.88
C ARG A 106 5.73 -6.18 4.73
N ARG A 107 6.38 -5.25 4.03
CA ARG A 107 7.47 -5.53 3.10
C ARG A 107 8.71 -4.75 3.51
N THR A 108 9.82 -5.44 3.67
CA THR A 108 11.15 -4.81 3.82
C THR A 108 11.60 -4.28 2.45
N LEU A 109 12.14 -3.06 2.42
CA LEU A 109 12.49 -2.35 1.19
C LEU A 109 13.93 -2.57 0.75
#